data_AF-A0AB39VK42-F1
#
_entry.id   AF-A0AB39VK42-F1
#
_cell.length_a   1.000
_cell.length_b   1.000
_cell.length_c   1.000
_cell.angle_alpha   90.00
_cell.angle_beta   90.00
_cell.angle_gamma   90.00
#
_symmetry.space_group_name_H-M   'P 1'
#
loop_
_entity.id
_entity.type
_entity.pdbx_description
1 polymer ?
#
loop_
_entity_poly.entity_id
_entity_poly.type
_entity_poly.pdbx_seq_one_letter_code
_entity_poly.pdbx_strand_id
1 'polypeptide(L)'
;MKGKRKGEMDFFYHTITTLILIFFYYVGFKFPDYDFKFKLSHRNILTHSPLLVIILFVLHQSKILTLTYKTKYDITDFVTVGLSLGIAIHLLYDLFPKSFKGTALLQFPIVEKSLSKDETIASIIIFIIFLTGFSVYKIKDYLDLATNLILIIITFILKRKSEKKFFRVAFLFVAIFSLLIYLKQNTIFNKFF
;
A
#
# COMPACT_ATOMS: atom_id res chain seq x y z
N MET A 1 15.72 -10.02 36.83
CA MET A 1 15.69 -8.61 36.36
C MET A 1 16.01 -8.38 34.86
N LYS A 2 16.81 -9.21 34.17
CA LYS A 2 17.07 -9.05 32.72
C LYS A 2 15.87 -9.42 31.82
N GLY A 3 15.07 -10.42 32.19
CA GLY A 3 13.91 -10.87 31.40
C GLY A 3 12.76 -9.86 31.31
N LYS A 4 12.42 -9.19 32.43
CA LYS A 4 11.33 -8.21 32.49
C LYS A 4 11.59 -6.98 31.61
N ARG A 5 12.82 -6.44 31.64
CA ARG A 5 13.25 -5.31 30.78
C ARG A 5 13.26 -5.66 29.29
N LYS A 6 13.55 -6.93 28.93
CA LYS A 6 13.50 -7.38 27.53
C LYS A 6 12.04 -7.43 27.03
N GLY A 7 11.14 -8.04 27.79
CA GLY A 7 9.72 -8.10 27.44
C GLY A 7 9.05 -6.72 27.34
N GLU A 8 9.39 -5.79 28.24
CA GLU A 8 8.90 -4.41 28.15
C GLU A 8 9.41 -3.70 26.88
N MET A 9 10.69 -3.88 26.53
CA MET A 9 11.29 -3.28 25.33
C MET A 9 10.68 -3.84 24.04
N ASP A 10 10.40 -5.14 23.98
CA ASP A 10 9.76 -5.79 22.83
C ASP A 10 8.31 -5.28 22.68
N PHE A 11 7.58 -5.14 23.78
CA PHE A 11 6.22 -4.56 23.76
C PHE A 11 6.18 -3.13 23.20
N PHE A 12 7.08 -2.25 23.67
CA PHE A 12 7.15 -0.88 23.17
C PHE A 12 7.53 -0.82 21.69
N TYR A 13 8.46 -1.68 21.25
CA TYR A 13 8.85 -1.74 19.84
C TYR A 13 7.66 -2.12 18.96
N HIS A 14 6.98 -3.23 19.27
CA HIS A 14 5.80 -3.66 18.51
C HIS A 14 4.67 -2.64 18.52
N THR A 15 4.46 -1.95 19.65
CA THR A 15 3.45 -0.88 19.73
C THR A 15 3.79 0.26 18.77
N ILE A 16 5.03 0.73 18.78
CA ILE A 16 5.46 1.84 17.93
C ILE A 16 5.43 1.45 16.45
N THR A 17 5.90 0.27 16.08
CA THR A 17 5.86 -0.18 14.68
C THR A 17 4.43 -0.36 14.17
N THR A 18 3.53 -0.87 15.01
CA THR A 18 2.10 -0.95 14.71
C THR A 18 1.50 0.43 14.46
N LEU A 19 1.80 1.41 15.32
CA LEU A 19 1.32 2.80 15.14
C LEU A 19 1.86 3.44 13.86
N ILE A 20 3.14 3.21 13.54
CA ILE A 20 3.76 3.69 12.30
C ILE A 20 3.07 3.07 11.09
N LEU A 21 2.86 1.77 11.09
CA LEU A 21 2.17 1.05 10.02
C LEU A 21 0.76 1.61 9.82
N ILE A 22 -0.01 1.78 10.89
CA ILE A 22 -1.36 2.37 10.85
C ILE A 22 -1.31 3.78 10.25
N PHE A 23 -0.41 4.64 10.74
CA PHE A 23 -0.27 6.00 10.25
C PHE A 23 0.04 6.04 8.75
N PHE A 24 1.04 5.28 8.32
CA PHE A 24 1.45 5.26 6.91
C PHE A 24 0.47 4.55 5.99
N TYR A 25 -0.35 3.63 6.51
CA TYR A 25 -1.52 3.11 5.79
C TYR A 25 -2.50 4.24 5.44
N TYR A 26 -2.85 5.10 6.40
CA TYR A 26 -3.74 6.23 6.13
C TYR A 26 -3.10 7.28 5.21
N VAL A 27 -1.80 7.54 5.37
CA VAL A 27 -1.04 8.40 4.45
C VAL A 27 -1.09 7.83 3.05
N GLY A 28 -0.82 6.53 2.88
CA GLY A 28 -0.87 5.84 1.58
C GLY A 28 -2.27 5.88 0.97
N PHE A 29 -3.32 5.66 1.76
CA PHE A 29 -4.70 5.71 1.29
C PHE A 29 -5.13 7.10 0.81
N LYS A 30 -4.53 8.16 1.37
CA LYS A 30 -4.78 9.54 0.97
C LYS A 30 -3.82 10.07 -0.08
N PHE A 31 -2.67 9.44 -0.28
CA PHE A 31 -1.62 9.92 -1.16
C PHE A 31 -2.06 10.11 -2.63
N PRO A 32 -2.84 9.19 -3.25
CA PRO A 32 -3.29 9.40 -4.62
C PRO A 32 -4.05 10.73 -4.81
N ASP A 33 -4.94 11.09 -3.87
CA ASP A 33 -5.71 12.35 -3.85
C ASP A 33 -4.85 13.62 -3.64
N TYR A 34 -3.55 13.50 -3.34
CA TYR A 34 -2.67 14.67 -3.25
C TYR A 34 -2.34 15.25 -4.63
N ASP A 35 -2.66 14.56 -5.73
CA ASP A 35 -2.60 15.13 -7.08
C ASP A 35 -3.33 16.48 -7.16
N PHE A 36 -4.52 16.60 -6.56
CA PHE A 36 -5.26 17.85 -6.47
C PHE A 36 -4.49 18.95 -5.72
N LYS A 37 -3.78 18.61 -4.65
CA LYS A 37 -2.97 19.57 -3.88
C LYS A 37 -1.75 20.03 -4.66
N PHE A 38 -1.18 19.16 -5.48
CA PHE A 38 -0.06 19.48 -6.36
C PHE A 38 -0.48 20.13 -7.68
N LYS A 39 -1.78 20.43 -7.87
CA LYS A 39 -2.35 20.93 -9.12
C LYS A 39 -2.03 20.03 -10.32
N LEU A 40 -1.86 18.74 -10.05
CA LEU A 40 -1.75 17.71 -11.07
C LEU A 40 -3.14 17.30 -11.50
N SER A 41 -3.26 16.78 -12.73
CA SER A 41 -4.49 16.15 -13.15
C SER A 41 -4.86 14.98 -12.25
N HIS A 42 -6.16 14.77 -12.03
CA HIS A 42 -6.63 13.62 -11.25
C HIS A 42 -6.17 12.31 -11.89
N ARG A 43 -5.85 11.31 -11.05
CA ARG A 43 -5.27 10.02 -11.47
C ARG A 43 -3.93 10.18 -12.15
N ASN A 44 -3.11 11.08 -11.62
CA ASN A 44 -1.75 11.27 -12.08
C ASN A 44 -0.90 10.02 -11.84
N ILE A 45 -0.15 9.55 -12.83
CA ILE A 45 0.72 8.37 -12.68
C ILE A 45 1.78 8.54 -11.57
N LEU A 46 2.16 9.77 -11.20
CA LEU A 46 3.12 9.99 -10.10
C LEU A 46 2.52 9.64 -8.73
N THR A 47 1.20 9.82 -8.55
CA THR A 47 0.51 9.55 -7.28
C THR A 47 -0.31 8.26 -7.30
N HIS A 48 -0.72 7.81 -8.49
CA HIS A 48 -1.52 6.60 -8.72
C HIS A 48 -0.69 5.44 -9.27
N SER A 49 0.55 5.30 -8.81
CA SER A 49 1.43 4.19 -9.16
C SER A 49 2.31 3.77 -7.97
N PRO A 50 3.06 2.66 -8.09
CA PRO A 50 3.99 2.23 -7.05
C PRO A 50 5.25 3.09 -6.94
N LEU A 51 5.38 4.17 -7.71
CA LEU A 51 6.61 4.96 -7.83
C LEU A 51 7.16 5.40 -6.46
N LEU A 52 6.32 5.95 -5.58
CA LEU A 52 6.76 6.37 -4.24
C LEU A 52 7.35 5.20 -3.43
N VAL A 53 6.68 4.05 -3.45
CA VAL A 53 7.10 2.85 -2.71
C VAL A 53 8.42 2.31 -3.29
N ILE A 54 8.55 2.28 -4.61
CA ILE A 54 9.78 1.86 -5.30
C ILE A 54 10.96 2.77 -4.94
N ILE A 55 10.77 4.10 -4.98
CA ILE A 55 11.81 5.06 -4.64
C ILE A 55 12.27 4.84 -3.19
N LEU A 56 11.33 4.77 -2.23
CA LEU A 56 11.66 4.54 -0.82
C LEU A 56 12.40 3.21 -0.62
N PHE A 57 11.95 2.15 -1.29
CA PHE A 57 12.61 0.84 -1.23
C PHE A 57 14.04 0.89 -1.79
N VAL A 58 14.25 1.48 -2.96
CA VAL A 58 15.58 1.58 -3.61
C VAL A 58 16.53 2.44 -2.78
N LEU A 59 16.08 3.57 -2.25
CA LEU A 59 16.89 4.42 -1.38
C LEU A 59 17.28 3.69 -0.09
N HIS A 60 16.38 2.86 0.43
CA HIS A 60 16.65 2.04 1.61
C HIS A 60 17.65 0.92 1.33
N GLN A 61 17.47 0.16 0.23
CA GLN A 61 18.43 -0.88 -0.17
C GLN A 61 19.83 -0.31 -0.47
N SER A 62 19.89 0.90 -1.03
CA SER A 62 21.14 1.62 -1.29
C SER A 62 21.77 2.23 -0.03
N LYS A 63 21.15 2.08 1.15
CA LYS A 63 21.56 2.69 2.43
C LYS A 63 21.62 4.23 2.39
N ILE A 64 20.95 4.85 1.42
CA ILE A 64 20.84 6.31 1.29
C ILE A 64 19.80 6.83 2.29
N LEU A 65 18.72 6.08 2.51
CA LEU A 65 17.64 6.44 3.43
C LEU A 65 17.22 5.24 4.29
N THR A 66 17.49 5.30 5.59
CA THR A 66 16.93 4.35 6.56
C THR A 66 16.20 5.12 7.64
N LEU A 67 14.93 4.77 7.84
CA LEU A 67 14.11 5.36 8.89
C LEU A 67 14.35 4.55 10.17
N THR A 68 14.89 5.22 11.20
CA THR A 68 15.22 4.54 12.46
C THR A 68 14.44 5.12 13.65
N TYR A 69 13.92 4.24 14.51
CA TYR A 69 13.42 4.59 15.83
C TYR A 69 14.51 4.40 16.89
N LYS A 70 14.72 5.42 17.74
CA LYS A 70 15.76 5.46 18.79
C LYS A 70 17.16 5.05 18.28
N THR A 71 17.48 5.44 17.04
CA THR A 71 18.76 5.14 16.34
C THR A 71 19.16 3.66 16.30
N LYS A 72 18.22 2.76 16.59
CA LYS A 72 18.49 1.32 16.79
C LYS A 72 17.59 0.44 15.94
N TYR A 73 16.34 0.82 15.78
CA TYR A 73 15.35 -0.02 15.13
C TYR A 73 15.02 0.52 13.76
N ASP A 74 15.29 -0.26 12.73
CA ASP A 74 14.82 0.04 11.38
C ASP A 74 13.30 -0.10 11.33
N ILE A 75 12.62 0.99 10.93
CA ILE A 75 11.17 1.06 10.80
C ILE A 75 10.72 1.21 9.34
N THR A 76 11.66 1.16 8.40
CA THR A 76 11.42 1.46 6.98
C THR A 76 10.45 0.47 6.33
N ASP A 77 10.54 -0.81 6.69
CA ASP A 77 9.61 -1.84 6.20
C ASP A 77 8.16 -1.53 6.65
N PHE A 78 7.90 -1.06 7.88
CA PHE A 78 6.54 -0.71 8.33
C PHE A 78 5.97 0.49 7.59
N VAL A 79 6.82 1.48 7.29
CA VAL A 79 6.46 2.68 6.51
C VAL A 79 6.07 2.28 5.09
N THR A 80 6.91 1.49 4.42
CA THR A 80 6.69 1.08 3.03
C THR A 80 5.54 0.09 2.90
N VAL A 81 5.35 -0.84 3.84
CA VAL A 81 4.19 -1.76 3.87
C VAL A 81 2.89 -1.00 4.04
N GLY A 82 2.82 -0.09 5.01
CA GLY A 82 1.63 0.74 5.27
C GLY A 82 1.28 1.58 4.05
N LEU A 83 2.24 2.37 3.53
CA LEU A 83 2.05 3.17 2.31
C LEU A 83 1.56 2.32 1.14
N SER A 84 2.22 1.19 0.90
CA SER A 84 1.93 0.34 -0.25
C SER A 84 0.51 -0.20 -0.21
N LEU A 85 0.08 -0.72 0.94
CA LEU A 85 -1.27 -1.27 1.09
C LEU A 85 -2.35 -0.19 1.06
N GLY A 86 -2.09 0.97 1.67
CA GLY A 86 -2.99 2.12 1.60
C GLY A 86 -3.23 2.59 0.17
N ILE A 87 -2.16 2.74 -0.63
CA ILE A 87 -2.25 3.12 -2.04
C ILE A 87 -3.00 2.03 -2.82
N ALA A 88 -2.68 0.75 -2.61
CA ALA A 88 -3.35 -0.35 -3.30
C ALA A 88 -4.88 -0.35 -3.08
N ILE A 89 -5.33 -0.14 -1.84
CA ILE A 89 -6.76 -0.06 -1.51
C ILE A 89 -7.41 1.15 -2.18
N HIS A 90 -6.74 2.31 -2.22
CA HIS A 90 -7.23 3.48 -2.93
C HIS A 90 -7.43 3.18 -4.43
N LEU A 91 -6.38 2.67 -5.08
CA LEU A 91 -6.39 2.32 -6.51
C LEU A 91 -7.49 1.30 -6.85
N LEU A 92 -7.78 0.38 -5.91
CA LEU A 92 -8.83 -0.60 -6.09
C LEU A 92 -10.24 0.01 -6.14
N TYR A 93 -10.52 1.05 -5.37
CA TYR A 93 -11.76 1.83 -5.52
C TYR A 93 -11.78 2.53 -6.88
N ASP A 94 -10.64 3.08 -7.27
CA ASP A 94 -10.47 3.84 -8.49
C ASP A 94 -10.61 3.02 -9.78
N LEU A 95 -10.42 1.71 -9.70
CA LEU A 95 -10.66 0.73 -10.77
C LEU A 95 -12.13 0.63 -11.18
N PHE A 96 -13.07 1.13 -10.37
CA PHE A 96 -14.49 1.00 -10.63
C PHE A 96 -15.24 2.34 -10.75
N PRO A 97 -14.77 3.33 -11.54
CA PRO A 97 -15.43 4.62 -11.67
C PRO A 97 -16.81 4.48 -12.34
N LYS A 98 -17.61 5.56 -12.33
CA LYS A 98 -18.90 5.59 -13.06
C LYS A 98 -18.69 5.40 -14.56
N SER A 99 -17.67 6.04 -15.12
CA SER A 99 -17.23 5.90 -16.51
C SER A 99 -15.72 6.19 -16.60
N PHE A 100 -15.02 5.51 -17.52
CA PHE A 100 -13.61 5.78 -17.83
C PHE A 100 -13.53 6.80 -18.96
N LYS A 101 -13.67 8.08 -18.62
CA LYS A 101 -13.52 9.22 -19.54
C LYS A 101 -12.84 10.39 -18.83
N GLY A 102 -12.10 11.20 -19.56
CA GLY A 102 -11.46 12.41 -19.05
C GLY A 102 -10.54 12.13 -17.85
N THR A 103 -10.82 12.76 -16.71
CA THR A 103 -10.03 12.64 -15.47
C THR A 103 -10.13 11.29 -14.77
N ALA A 104 -11.00 10.39 -15.22
CA ALA A 104 -11.05 9.01 -14.74
C ALA A 104 -9.99 8.10 -15.41
N LEU A 105 -9.33 8.57 -16.47
CA LEU A 105 -8.22 7.88 -17.13
C LEU A 105 -6.91 8.20 -16.42
N LEU A 106 -5.96 7.27 -16.43
CA LEU A 106 -4.64 7.52 -15.85
C LEU A 106 -3.91 8.57 -16.69
N GLN A 107 -3.38 9.61 -16.04
CA GLN A 107 -2.82 10.78 -16.72
C GLN A 107 -1.31 10.89 -16.54
N PHE A 108 -0.63 11.35 -17.59
CA PHE A 108 0.78 11.72 -17.51
C PHE A 108 0.93 13.12 -16.89
N PRO A 109 1.98 13.37 -16.09
CA PRO A 109 2.09 14.58 -15.27
C PRO A 109 2.43 15.85 -16.05
N ILE A 110 3.13 15.72 -17.17
CA ILE A 110 3.70 16.86 -17.91
C ILE A 110 3.00 17.03 -19.27
N VAL A 111 2.34 15.97 -19.74
CA VAL A 111 1.71 15.95 -21.06
C VAL A 111 0.22 15.82 -20.84
N GLU A 112 -0.59 16.63 -21.55
CA GLU A 112 -2.05 16.52 -21.61
C GLU A 112 -2.50 15.27 -22.38
N LYS A 113 -1.94 14.12 -22.01
CA LYS A 113 -2.25 12.81 -22.54
C LYS A 113 -2.66 11.91 -21.39
N SER A 114 -3.67 11.10 -21.66
CA SER A 114 -4.12 10.04 -20.78
C SER A 114 -3.97 8.71 -21.49
N LEU A 115 -3.86 7.65 -20.71
CA LEU A 115 -3.99 6.30 -21.22
C LEU A 115 -5.43 6.07 -21.71
N SER A 116 -5.59 5.17 -22.67
CA SER A 116 -6.92 4.66 -23.03
C SER A 116 -7.57 3.97 -21.83
N LYS A 117 -8.86 3.65 -21.96
CA LYS A 117 -9.61 2.93 -20.92
C LYS A 117 -8.94 1.61 -20.56
N ASP A 118 -8.57 0.81 -21.56
CA ASP A 118 -8.07 -0.54 -21.33
C ASP A 118 -6.65 -0.50 -20.76
N GLU A 119 -5.81 0.43 -21.25
CA GLU A 119 -4.48 0.70 -20.67
C GLU A 119 -4.58 1.19 -19.22
N THR A 120 -5.51 2.10 -18.91
CA THR A 120 -5.76 2.57 -17.53
C THR A 120 -6.11 1.41 -16.60
N ILE A 121 -7.06 0.56 -17.02
CA ILE A 121 -7.49 -0.60 -16.24
C ILE A 121 -6.33 -1.56 -16.02
N ALA A 122 -5.59 -1.89 -17.09
CA ALA A 122 -4.44 -2.79 -17.02
C ALA A 122 -3.34 -2.24 -16.08
N SER A 123 -2.97 -0.96 -16.22
CA SER A 123 -1.97 -0.32 -15.37
C SER A 123 -2.39 -0.30 -13.91
N ILE A 124 -3.63 0.08 -13.59
CA ILE A 124 -4.12 0.10 -12.21
C ILE A 124 -4.11 -1.31 -11.60
N ILE A 125 -4.53 -2.35 -12.35
CA ILE A 125 -4.48 -3.74 -11.87
C ILE A 125 -3.02 -4.16 -11.58
N ILE A 126 -2.09 -3.88 -12.50
CA ILE A 126 -0.66 -4.18 -12.31
C ILE A 126 -0.13 -3.47 -11.06
N PHE A 127 -0.49 -2.20 -10.85
CA PHE A 127 -0.06 -1.44 -9.68
C PHE A 127 -0.64 -1.99 -8.38
N ILE A 128 -1.92 -2.38 -8.37
CA ILE A 128 -2.55 -3.02 -7.20
C ILE A 128 -1.85 -4.34 -6.86
N ILE A 129 -1.58 -5.19 -7.86
CA ILE A 129 -0.89 -6.48 -7.67
C ILE A 129 0.53 -6.23 -7.14
N PHE A 130 1.27 -5.30 -7.74
CA PHE A 130 2.63 -4.96 -7.30
C PHE A 130 2.64 -4.46 -5.85
N LEU A 131 1.82 -3.48 -5.51
CA LEU A 131 1.77 -2.88 -4.18
C LEU A 131 1.31 -3.89 -3.12
N THR A 132 0.26 -4.64 -3.41
CA THR A 132 -0.23 -5.68 -2.50
C THR A 132 0.81 -6.78 -2.34
N GLY A 133 1.45 -7.21 -3.43
CA GLY A 133 2.51 -8.21 -3.44
C GLY A 133 3.74 -7.76 -2.65
N PHE A 134 4.15 -6.50 -2.82
CA PHE A 134 5.24 -5.90 -2.04
C PHE A 134 4.93 -5.91 -0.53
N SER A 135 3.72 -5.50 -0.14
CA SER A 135 3.29 -5.54 1.26
C SER A 135 3.29 -6.97 1.81
N VAL A 136 2.68 -7.92 1.08
CA VAL A 136 2.65 -9.34 1.48
C VAL A 136 4.05 -9.92 1.61
N TYR A 137 4.96 -9.61 0.68
CA TYR A 137 6.35 -10.04 0.73
C TYR A 137 7.05 -9.54 2.00
N LYS A 138 6.93 -8.24 2.30
CA LYS A 138 7.61 -7.57 3.42
C LYS A 138 7.05 -7.87 4.81
N ILE A 139 5.78 -8.27 4.93
CA ILE A 139 5.19 -8.69 6.22
C ILE A 139 5.91 -9.95 6.73
N LYS A 140 6.56 -9.87 7.90
CA LYS A 140 7.34 -10.98 8.46
C LYS A 140 6.64 -11.68 9.63
N ASP A 141 5.79 -10.97 10.35
CA ASP A 141 5.12 -11.48 11.54
C ASP A 141 3.58 -11.45 11.44
N TYR A 142 2.95 -12.21 12.33
CA TYR A 142 1.49 -12.33 12.38
C TYR A 142 0.81 -11.06 12.91
N LEU A 143 1.50 -10.23 13.71
CA LEU A 143 0.92 -9.01 14.26
C LEU A 143 0.74 -7.97 13.17
N ASP A 144 1.73 -7.79 12.31
CA ASP A 144 1.69 -6.93 11.13
C ASP A 144 0.60 -7.40 10.17
N LEU A 145 0.52 -8.71 9.91
CA LEU A 145 -0.54 -9.29 9.07
C LEU A 145 -1.92 -8.98 9.65
N ALA A 146 -2.13 -9.25 10.94
CA ALA A 146 -3.40 -8.99 11.62
C ALA A 146 -3.76 -7.50 11.59
N THR A 147 -2.79 -6.62 11.85
CA THR A 147 -2.98 -5.17 11.81
C THR A 147 -3.43 -4.70 10.43
N ASN A 148 -2.74 -5.15 9.37
CA ASN A 148 -3.13 -4.81 8.00
C ASN A 148 -4.55 -5.29 7.67
N LEU A 149 -4.89 -6.54 8.02
CA LEU A 149 -6.24 -7.09 7.81
C LEU A 149 -7.31 -6.27 8.53
N ILE A 150 -7.07 -5.88 9.79
CA ILE A 150 -7.99 -5.03 10.56
C ILE A 150 -8.16 -3.66 9.88
N LEU A 151 -7.07 -3.03 9.43
CA LEU A 151 -7.13 -1.73 8.73
C LEU A 151 -7.94 -1.81 7.42
N ILE A 152 -7.75 -2.88 6.65
CA ILE A 152 -8.53 -3.13 5.42
C ILE A 152 -10.01 -3.28 5.76
N ILE A 153 -10.35 -4.10 6.77
CA ILE A 153 -11.73 -4.32 7.21
C ILE A 153 -12.36 -3.00 7.66
N ILE A 154 -11.67 -2.21 8.49
CA ILE A 154 -12.14 -0.89 8.93
C ILE A 154 -12.36 0.01 7.72
N THR A 155 -11.42 0.06 6.78
CA THR A 155 -11.53 0.89 5.57
C THR A 155 -12.75 0.50 4.75
N PHE A 156 -12.98 -0.79 4.57
CA PHE A 156 -14.15 -1.32 3.88
C PHE A 156 -15.45 -0.97 4.59
N ILE A 157 -15.52 -1.12 5.91
CA ILE A 157 -16.69 -0.73 6.71
C ILE A 157 -17.01 0.77 6.54
N LEU A 158 -15.99 1.62 6.64
CA LEU A 158 -16.15 3.07 6.53
C LEU A 158 -16.58 3.51 5.11
N LYS A 159 -16.10 2.83 4.07
CA LYS A 159 -16.38 3.16 2.66
C LYS A 159 -17.62 2.48 2.08
N ARG A 160 -18.20 1.50 2.78
CA ARG A 160 -19.40 0.75 2.34
C ARG A 160 -20.54 1.64 1.86
N LYS A 161 -20.82 2.74 2.56
CA LYS A 161 -21.97 3.62 2.26
C LYS A 161 -21.69 4.62 1.13
N SER A 162 -20.44 5.00 0.92
CA SER A 162 -20.06 5.98 -0.11
C SER A 162 -19.89 5.34 -1.50
N GLU A 163 -19.59 4.05 -1.56
CA GLU A 163 -19.18 3.38 -2.80
C GLU A 163 -20.22 2.36 -3.28
N LYS A 164 -20.94 2.68 -4.38
CA LYS A 164 -21.97 1.79 -4.95
C LYS A 164 -21.44 0.41 -5.39
N LYS A 165 -20.13 0.30 -5.64
CA LYS A 165 -19.47 -0.93 -6.11
C LYS A 165 -18.61 -1.60 -5.03
N PHE A 166 -18.86 -1.28 -3.76
CA PHE A 166 -18.18 -1.82 -2.59
C PHE A 166 -17.90 -3.33 -2.66
N PHE A 167 -18.91 -4.16 -2.96
CA PHE A 167 -18.75 -5.61 -2.99
C PHE A 167 -17.76 -6.09 -4.07
N ARG A 168 -17.67 -5.39 -5.22
CA ARG A 168 -16.71 -5.73 -6.27
C ARG A 168 -15.27 -5.43 -5.84
N VAL A 169 -15.07 -4.28 -5.18
CA VAL A 169 -13.79 -3.88 -4.58
C VAL A 169 -13.37 -4.93 -3.55
N ALA A 170 -14.24 -5.24 -2.58
CA ALA A 170 -13.92 -6.20 -1.53
C ALA A 170 -13.59 -7.59 -2.09
N PHE A 171 -14.39 -8.10 -3.03
CA PHE A 171 -14.14 -9.39 -3.66
C PHE A 171 -12.79 -9.43 -4.39
N LEU A 172 -12.50 -8.42 -5.22
CA LEU A 172 -11.25 -8.37 -5.98
C LEU A 172 -10.04 -8.25 -5.05
N PHE A 173 -10.15 -7.48 -3.96
CA PHE A 173 -9.09 -7.40 -2.96
C PHE A 173 -8.81 -8.77 -2.34
N VAL A 174 -9.86 -9.44 -1.84
CA VAL A 174 -9.72 -10.76 -1.19
C VAL A 174 -9.09 -11.76 -2.17
N ALA A 175 -9.54 -11.79 -3.43
CA ALA A 175 -8.96 -12.67 -4.44
C ALA A 175 -7.46 -12.41 -4.65
N ILE A 176 -7.05 -11.15 -4.85
CA ILE A 176 -5.64 -10.78 -5.06
C ILE A 176 -4.81 -11.08 -3.81
N PHE A 177 -5.28 -10.65 -2.63
CA PHE A 177 -4.55 -10.79 -1.37
C PHE A 177 -4.37 -12.25 -0.97
N SER A 178 -5.43 -13.07 -1.06
CA SER A 178 -5.36 -14.51 -0.80
C SER A 178 -4.44 -15.24 -1.78
N LEU A 179 -4.51 -14.91 -3.08
CA LEU A 179 -3.60 -15.46 -4.07
C LEU A 179 -2.14 -15.13 -3.74
N LEU A 180 -1.83 -13.88 -3.40
CA LEU A 180 -0.46 -13.47 -3.09
C LEU A 180 0.08 -14.09 -1.80
N ILE A 181 -0.77 -14.26 -0.77
CA ILE A 181 -0.39 -15.02 0.43
C ILE A 181 -0.12 -16.48 0.09
N TYR A 182 -1.02 -17.11 -0.68
CA TYR A 182 -0.84 -18.49 -1.13
C TYR A 182 0.47 -18.65 -1.91
N LEU A 183 0.77 -17.74 -2.84
CA LEU A 183 2.02 -17.75 -3.59
C LEU A 183 3.23 -17.54 -2.66
N LYS A 184 3.17 -16.65 -1.68
CA LYS A 184 4.25 -16.48 -0.69
C LYS A 184 4.53 -17.76 0.12
N GLN A 185 3.48 -18.53 0.45
CA GLN A 185 3.61 -19.76 1.23
C GLN A 185 4.14 -20.95 0.39
N ASN A 186 3.72 -21.05 -0.87
CA ASN A 186 4.03 -22.19 -1.74
C ASN A 186 5.25 -21.99 -2.64
N THR A 187 5.64 -20.74 -2.87
CA THR A 187 6.88 -20.43 -3.57
C THR A 187 7.98 -20.30 -2.54
N ILE A 188 9.17 -20.84 -2.83
CA ILE A 188 10.41 -20.52 -2.12
C ILE A 188 10.77 -19.05 -2.41
N PHE A 189 9.97 -18.08 -1.95
CA PHE A 189 10.26 -16.65 -2.12
C PHE A 189 11.52 -16.22 -1.36
N ASN A 190 12.12 -17.13 -0.57
CA ASN A 190 13.44 -16.96 0.03
C ASN A 190 14.61 -17.01 -0.99
N LYS A 191 14.37 -17.29 -2.28
CA LYS A 191 15.45 -17.49 -3.28
C LYS A 191 15.55 -16.45 -4.40
N PHE A 192 14.63 -15.49 -4.51
CA PHE A 192 14.54 -14.66 -5.73
C PHE A 192 14.74 -13.14 -5.57
N PHE A 193 14.94 -12.62 -4.36
CA PHE A 193 15.36 -11.23 -4.13
C PHE A 193 16.22 -11.11 -2.87
#